data_AF-A0A1V4TGN1-F1
#
_entry.id   AF-A0A1V4TGN1-F1
#
_cell.length_a   1.000
_cell.length_b   1.000
_cell.length_c   1.000
_cell.angle_alpha   90.00
_cell.angle_beta   90.00
_cell.angle_gamma   90.00
#
_symmetry.space_group_name_H-M   'P 1'
#
loop_
_entity.id
_entity.type
_entity.pdbx_description
1 polymer ?
#
loop_
_entity_poly.entity_id
_entity_poly.type
_entity_poly.pdbx_seq_one_letter_code
_entity_poly.pdbx_strand_id
1 'polypeptide(L)' 'MPKYEYTINWSGQVFKDVIECPGNEDSKRETMSRLKQLGIPPGKYVFVDIVRLDDSKPIIEEELWRV' A
#
# COMPACT_ATOMS: atom_id res chain seq x y z
N MET A 1 11.26 6.86 -12.66
CA MET A 1 10.80 6.99 -11.27
C MET A 1 10.78 5.60 -10.66
N PRO A 2 11.13 5.42 -9.38
CA PRO A 2 11.12 4.10 -8.77
C PRO A 2 9.74 3.45 -8.85
N LYS A 3 9.73 2.13 -9.05
CA LYS A 3 8.51 1.33 -9.05
C LYS A 3 8.28 0.69 -7.69
N TYR A 4 7.02 0.68 -7.27
CA TYR A 4 6.59 0.03 -6.05
C TYR A 4 5.44 -0.89 -6.36
N GLU A 5 5.50 -2.10 -5.80
CA GLU A 5 4.39 -3.02 -5.77
C GLU A 5 3.72 -2.91 -4.41
N TYR A 6 2.40 -2.74 -4.39
CA TYR A 6 1.64 -2.84 -3.14
C TYR A 6 0.68 -4.02 -3.18
N THR A 7 0.50 -4.63 -2.02
CA THR A 7 -0.50 -5.67 -1.78
C THR A 7 -1.36 -5.25 -0.61
N ILE A 8 -2.68 -5.16 -0.82
CA ILE A 8 -3.67 -4.83 0.20
C ILE A 8 -4.51 -6.07 0.43
N ASN A 9 -4.53 -6.59 1.66
CA ASN A 9 -5.43 -7.66 2.06
C ASN A 9 -6.47 -7.14 3.05
N TRP A 10 -7.73 -7.22 2.64
CA TRP A 10 -8.86 -6.81 3.44
C TRP A 10 -10.04 -7.76 3.24
N SER A 11 -10.60 -8.27 4.34
CA SER A 11 -11.78 -9.14 4.33
C SER A 11 -11.65 -10.37 3.42
N GLY A 12 -10.43 -10.92 3.27
CA GLY A 12 -10.15 -12.06 2.39
C GLY A 12 -10.03 -11.71 0.91
N GLN A 13 -10.13 -10.43 0.55
CA GLN A 13 -9.85 -9.93 -0.79
C GLN A 13 -8.42 -9.39 -0.84
N VAL A 14 -7.67 -9.79 -1.87
CA VAL A 14 -6.30 -9.35 -2.10
C VAL A 14 -6.28 -8.46 -3.33
N PHE A 15 -5.85 -7.22 -3.15
CA PHE A 15 -5.64 -6.26 -4.22
C PHE A 15 -4.14 -6.04 -4.39
N LYS A 16 -3.67 -6.13 -5.64
CA LYS A 16 -2.25 -6.00 -5.97
C LYS A 16 -2.10 -5.09 -7.18
N ASP A 17 -1.20 -4.13 -7.11
CA ASP A 17 -0.90 -3.24 -8.24
C ASP A 17 0.55 -2.71 -8.16
N VAL A 18 1.01 -2.12 -9.26
CA VAL A 18 2.31 -1.48 -9.37
C VAL A 18 2.14 0.01 -9.65
N ILE A 19 2.84 0.84 -8.88
CA ILE A 19 2.83 2.30 -9.03
C ILE A 19 4.23 2.85 -9.24
N GLU A 20 4.31 3.94 -10.00
CA GLU A 20 5.52 4.74 -10.15
C GLU A 20 5.37 6.03 -9.35
N CYS A 21 6.26 6.27 -8.38
CA CYS A 21 6.22 7.49 -7.59
C CYS A 21 7.63 7.97 -7.18
N PRO A 22 7.81 9.26 -6.81
CA PRO A 22 9.13 9.84 -6.57
C PRO A 22 9.92 9.18 -5.43
N GLY A 23 9.22 8.66 -4.41
CA GLY A 23 9.86 8.05 -3.24
C GLY A 23 8.89 7.23 -2.39
N ASN A 24 9.43 6.71 -1.28
CA ASN A 24 8.72 5.84 -0.35
C ASN A 24 7.51 6.53 0.32
N GLU A 25 7.62 7.81 0.68
CA GLU A 25 6.50 8.51 1.33
C GLU A 25 5.33 8.74 0.36
N ASP A 26 5.63 8.97 -0.93
CA ASP A 26 4.61 9.04 -1.96
C ASP A 26 3.96 7.67 -2.20
N SER A 27 4.74 6.58 -2.17
CA SER A 27 4.19 5.23 -2.33
C SER A 27 3.20 4.88 -1.22
N LYS A 28 3.49 5.31 0.02
CA LYS A 28 2.56 5.18 1.15
C LYS A 28 1.29 5.98 0.92
N ARG A 29 1.41 7.27 0.55
CA ARG A 29 0.26 8.16 0.32
C ARG A 29 -0.66 7.61 -0.78
N GLU A 30 -0.09 7.12 -1.88
CA GLU A 30 -0.84 6.51 -2.96
C GLU A 30 -1.56 5.24 -2.50
N THR A 31 -0.88 4.37 -1.75
CA THR A 31 -1.49 3.16 -1.19
C THR A 31 -2.67 3.50 -0.25
N MET A 32 -2.54 4.54 0.57
CA MET A 32 -3.63 5.05 1.40
C MET A 32 -4.79 5.64 0.59
N SER A 33 -4.50 6.31 -0.54
CA SER A 33 -5.52 6.78 -1.48
C SER A 33 -6.32 5.61 -2.06
N ARG A 34 -5.65 4.49 -2.36
CA ARG A 34 -6.30 3.25 -2.82
C ARG A 34 -7.19 2.62 -1.76
N LEU A 35 -6.79 2.60 -0.49
CA LEU A 35 -7.67 2.15 0.61
C LEU A 35 -8.99 2.93 0.66
N LYS A 36 -8.92 4.26 0.45
CA LYS A 36 -10.11 5.12 0.36
C LYS A 36 -10.96 4.80 -0.88
N GLN A 37 -10.35 4.58 -2.03
CA GLN A 37 -11.06 4.21 -3.27
C GLN A 37 -11.75 2.85 -3.17
N LEU A 38 -11.15 1.90 -2.45
CA LEU A 38 -11.73 0.60 -2.14
C LEU A 38 -12.87 0.68 -1.11
N GLY A 39 -13.14 1.86 -0.55
CA GLY A 39 -14.20 2.07 0.44
C GLY A 39 -13.88 1.45 1.81
N ILE A 40 -12.61 1.20 2.12
CA ILE A 40 -12.22 0.56 3.38
C ILE A 40 -12.40 1.56 4.52
N PRO A 41 -13.24 1.26 5.52
CA PRO A 41 -13.55 2.22 6.57
C PRO A 41 -12.34 2.47 7.49
N PRO A 42 -12.19 3.69 8.00
CA PRO A 42 -11.20 4.06 9.02
C PRO A 42 -11.18 3.13 10.24
N GLY A 43 -10.00 2.92 10.84
CA GLY A 43 -9.87 2.16 12.09
C GLY A 43 -9.99 0.64 11.92
N LYS A 44 -9.92 0.13 10.69
CA LYS A 44 -9.83 -1.30 10.40
C LYS A 44 -8.38 -1.74 10.31
N TYR A 45 -8.10 -2.95 10.79
CA TYR A 45 -6.84 -3.62 10.48
C TYR A 45 -6.88 -4.03 9.01
N VAL A 46 -5.90 -3.53 8.26
CA VAL A 46 -5.67 -3.85 6.86
C VAL A 46 -4.22 -4.26 6.76
N PHE A 47 -3.93 -5.36 6.08
CA PHE A 47 -2.56 -5.73 5.80
C PHE A 47 -2.14 -5.05 4.52
N VAL A 48 -1.07 -4.26 4.58
CA VAL A 48 -0.52 -3.52 3.45
C VAL A 48 0.95 -3.80 3.38
N ASP A 49 1.36 -4.48 2.31
CA ASP A 49 2.77 -4.66 1.96
C ASP A 49 3.12 -3.70 0.85
N ILE A 50 4.25 -2.99 0.98
CA ILE A 50 4.80 -2.15 -0.09
C ILE A 50 6.25 -2.56 -0.32
N VAL A 51 6.58 -2.95 -1.56
CA VAL A 51 7.93 -3.36 -1.96
C VAL A 51 8.42 -2.44 -3.05
N ARG A 52 9.62 -1.87 -2.88
CA ARG A 52 10.30 -1.15 -3.96
C ARG A 52 10.92 -2.17 -4.90
N LEU A 53 10.52 -2.15 -6.17
CA LEU A 53 10.93 -3.15 -7.16
C LEU A 53 12.38 -2.98 -7.62
N ASP A 54 12.89 -1.75 -7.61
CA ASP A 54 14.24 -1.44 -8.09
C ASP A 54 15.34 -2.17 -7.32
N ASP A 55 15.13 -2.41 -6.01
CA ASP A 55 16.08 -3.10 -5.13
C ASP A 55 15.42 -4.19 -4.26
N SER A 56 14.18 -4.57 -4.59
CA SER A 56 13.36 -5.56 -3.87
C SER A 56 13.26 -5.29 -2.36
N LYS A 57 13.32 -4.02 -1.95
CA LYS A 57 13.33 -3.64 -0.53
C LYS A 57 11.90 -3.46 0.00
N PRO A 58 11.50 -4.14 1.09
CA PRO A 58 10.22 -3.88 1.75
C PRO A 58 10.23 -2.50 2.41
N ILE A 59 9.14 -1.75 2.25
CA ILE A 59 8.97 -0.36 2.69
C ILE A 59 7.98 -0.28 3.87
N ILE A 60 6.93 -1.11 3.84
CA ILE A 60 5.96 -1.32 4.93
C ILE A 60 5.65 -2.82 4.95
N GLU A 61 5.57 -3.40 6.15
CA GLU A 61 5.20 -4.81 6.34
C GLU A 61 3.91 -5.02 7.16
N GLU A 62 3.31 -4.01 7.79
CA GLU A 62 2.02 -4.13 8.49
C GLU A 62 1.58 -2.76 9.08
N GLU A 63 0.47 -2.16 8.63
CA GLU A 63 0.01 -0.87 9.17
C GLU A 63 -1.49 -0.87 9.50
N LEU A 64 -1.84 -0.48 10.74
CA LEU A 64 -3.23 -0.22 11.11
C LEU A 64 -3.70 1.05 10.39
N TRP A 65 -4.76 0.94 9.59
CA TRP A 65 -5.40 2.08 8.92
C TRP A 65 -6.00 3.04 9.95
N ARG A 66 -5.22 4.04 10.36
CA ARG A 66 -5.63 5.15 11.23
C ARG A 66 -5.89 6.36 10.35
N VAL A 67 -7.11 6.88 10.37
CA VAL A 67 -7.44 8.15 9.70
C VAL A 67 -6.74 9.32 10.35
#